data_AF-A0A8S3AU90-F1
#
_entry.id   AF-A0A8S3AU90-F1
#
_cell.length_a   1.000
_cell.length_b   1.000
_cell.length_c   1.000
_cell.angle_alpha   90.00
_cell.angle_beta   90.00
_cell.angle_gamma   90.00
#
_symmetry.space_group_name_H-M   'P 1'
#
loop_
_entity.id
_entity.type
_entity.pdbx_description
1 polymer ?
#
loop_
_entity_poly.entity_id
_entity_poly.type
_entity_poly.pdbx_seq_one_letter_code
_entity_poly.pdbx_strand_id
1 'polypeptide(L)' 'LLQSSSPSSILLASLDETRMQMATEGRARLAITLALAQKVRDTIRKTDGLWCYGDELIGVTGIFAIDPSKLIIRVNDIGL' A
#
# COMPACT_ATOMS: atom_id res chain seq x y z
N LEU A 1 19.30 -18.93 -20.08
CA LEU A 1 18.69 -17.66 -20.55
C LEU A 1 17.27 -17.61 -19.99
N LEU A 2 16.99 -16.78 -18.99
CA LEU A 2 15.69 -16.73 -18.29
C LEU A 2 14.66 -15.80 -18.96
N GLN A 3 15.01 -15.15 -20.07
CA GLN A 3 14.14 -14.21 -20.79
C GLN A 3 13.77 -14.70 -22.19
N SER A 4 12.56 -14.33 -22.62
CA SER A 4 12.08 -14.55 -23.99
C SER A 4 12.97 -13.85 -25.01
N SER A 5 13.20 -14.49 -26.17
CA SER A 5 13.82 -13.86 -27.34
C SER A 5 12.90 -12.87 -28.06
N SER A 6 11.65 -12.76 -27.62
CA SER A 6 10.63 -11.80 -28.09
C SER A 6 9.92 -11.19 -26.87
N PRO A 7 10.56 -10.25 -26.15
CA PRO A 7 9.95 -9.62 -24.99
C PRO A 7 8.78 -8.72 -25.39
N SER A 8 7.81 -8.55 -24.49
CA SER A 8 6.68 -7.63 -24.70
C SER A 8 7.16 -6.18 -24.63
N SER A 9 7.17 -5.49 -25.78
CA SER A 9 7.59 -4.09 -25.86
C SER A 9 6.70 -3.16 -25.02
N ILE A 10 5.40 -3.44 -24.90
CA ILE A 10 4.48 -2.64 -24.08
C ILE A 10 4.80 -2.78 -22.60
N LEU A 11 5.14 -3.99 -22.14
CA LEU A 11 5.53 -4.22 -20.76
C LEU A 11 6.85 -3.49 -20.44
N LEU A 12 7.84 -3.57 -21.34
CA LEU A 12 9.12 -2.88 -21.15
C LEU A 12 8.94 -1.35 -21.12
N ALA A 13 8.11 -0.80 -22.00
CA ALA A 13 7.78 0.63 -21.99
C ALA A 13 7.08 1.05 -20.69
N SER A 14 6.14 0.25 -20.21
CA SER A 14 5.44 0.50 -18.93
C SER A 14 6.40 0.51 -17.74
N LEU A 15 7.37 -0.42 -17.71
CA LEU A 15 8.38 -0.48 -16.66
C LEU A 15 9.35 0.72 -16.70
N ASP A 16 9.77 1.15 -17.90
CA ASP A 16 10.68 2.31 -18.02
C ASP A 16 10.00 3.61 -17.63
N GLU A 17 8.72 3.81 -18.01
CA GLU A 17 7.92 4.95 -17.56
C GLU A 17 7.74 4.92 -16.04
N THR A 18 7.39 3.76 -15.45
CA THR A 18 7.26 3.62 -14.00
C THR A 18 8.57 3.97 -13.29
N ARG A 19 9.71 3.52 -13.82
CA ARG A 19 11.03 3.82 -13.25
C ARG A 19 11.35 5.31 -13.31
N MET A 20 11.06 5.97 -14.43
CA MET A 20 11.21 7.42 -14.57
C MET A 20 10.32 8.16 -13.57
N GLN A 21 9.04 7.81 -13.49
CA GLN A 21 8.08 8.41 -12.58
C GLN A 21 8.50 8.27 -11.12
N MET A 22 9.03 7.11 -10.71
CA MET A 22 9.54 6.93 -9.35
C MET A 22 10.78 7.77 -9.07
N ALA A 23 11.66 7.96 -10.06
CA ALA A 23 12.85 8.78 -9.93
C ALA A 23 12.55 10.29 -9.85
N THR A 24 11.56 10.77 -10.62
CA THR A 24 11.23 12.20 -10.71
C THR A 24 10.16 12.62 -9.70
N GLU A 25 9.18 11.78 -9.44
CA GLU A 25 7.94 12.13 -8.72
C GLU A 25 7.62 11.18 -7.56
N GLY A 26 8.37 10.09 -7.40
CA GLY A 26 8.04 8.99 -6.47
C GLY A 26 7.86 9.44 -5.03
N ARG A 27 8.69 10.37 -4.54
CA ARG A 27 8.57 10.91 -3.17
C ARG A 27 7.25 11.65 -2.94
N ALA A 28 6.87 12.53 -3.87
CA ALA A 28 5.64 13.31 -3.78
C ALA A 28 4.41 12.40 -3.90
N ARG A 29 4.43 11.45 -4.85
CA ARG A 29 3.36 10.47 -5.04
C ARG A 29 3.19 9.58 -3.82
N LEU A 30 4.29 9.05 -3.26
CA LEU A 30 4.24 8.24 -2.05
C LEU A 30 3.70 9.04 -0.86
N ALA A 31 4.12 10.29 -0.67
CA ALA A 31 3.60 11.14 0.40
C ALA A 31 2.07 11.30 0.32
N ILE A 32 1.53 11.51 -0.89
CA ILE A 32 0.08 11.56 -1.13
C ILE A 32 -0.56 10.21 -0.79
N THR A 33 0.01 9.10 -1.27
CA THR A 33 -0.48 7.74 -0.97
C THR A 33 -0.55 7.48 0.54
N LEU A 34 0.49 7.86 1.29
CA LEU A 34 0.52 7.68 2.74
C LEU A 34 -0.49 8.56 3.46
N ALA A 35 -0.67 9.82 3.03
CA ALA A 35 -1.69 10.71 3.56
C ALA A 35 -3.11 10.17 3.31
N LEU A 36 -3.36 9.63 2.12
CA LEU A 36 -4.63 8.99 1.78
C LEU A 36 -4.85 7.71 2.59
N ALA A 37 -3.83 6.86 2.75
CA ALA A 37 -3.93 5.65 3.55
C ALA A 37 -4.27 5.98 5.02
N GLN A 38 -3.61 6.98 5.61
CA GLN A 38 -3.93 7.43 6.96
C GLN A 38 -5.37 7.98 7.05
N LYS A 39 -5.79 8.82 6.09
CA LYS A 39 -7.16 9.33 6.05
C LYS A 39 -8.20 8.21 5.97
N VAL A 40 -7.95 7.19 5.16
CA VAL A 40 -8.84 6.03 5.03
C VAL A 40 -8.86 5.23 6.32
N ARG A 41 -7.70 4.96 6.94
CA ARG A 41 -7.60 4.28 8.25
C ARG A 41 -8.44 4.99 9.31
N ASP A 42 -8.32 6.31 9.42
CA ASP A 42 -9.09 7.12 10.38
C ASP A 42 -10.58 7.14 10.07
N THR A 43 -10.95 7.05 8.79
CA THR A 43 -12.36 6.99 8.37
C THR A 43 -12.96 5.64 8.73
N ILE A 44 -12.26 4.54 8.45
CA ILE A 44 -12.73 3.18 8.77
C ILE A 44 -12.89 2.99 10.28
N ARG A 45 -11.95 3.50 11.09
CA ARG A 45 -12.03 3.43 12.56
C ARG A 45 -13.24 4.17 13.16
N LYS A 46 -13.87 5.07 12.42
CA LYS A 46 -15.09 5.78 12.82
C LYS A 46 -16.37 5.09 12.32
N THR A 47 -16.25 4.05 11.51
CA THR A 47 -17.39 3.30 10.98
C THR A 47 -17.73 2.15 11.92
N ASP A 48 -18.97 2.10 12.39
CA ASP A 48 -19.44 1.05 13.28
C ASP A 48 -19.26 -0.36 12.67
N GLY A 49 -18.77 -1.29 13.48
CA GLY A 49 -18.51 -2.68 13.08
C GLY A 49 -17.25 -2.89 12.21
N LEU A 50 -16.50 -1.83 11.88
CA LEU A 50 -15.23 -1.94 11.19
C LEU A 50 -14.07 -1.58 12.10
N TRP A 51 -12.95 -2.28 11.92
CA TRP A 51 -11.69 -1.95 12.56
C TRP A 51 -10.57 -1.92 11.54
N CYS A 52 -9.72 -0.89 11.58
CA CYS A 52 -8.51 -0.84 10.76
C CYS A 52 -7.27 -0.74 11.65
N TYR A 53 -6.35 -1.69 11.48
CA TYR A 53 -5.13 -1.72 12.28
C TYR A 53 -4.09 -0.68 11.84
N GLY A 54 -3.28 -0.25 12.79
CA GLY A 54 -2.19 0.70 12.62
C GLY A 54 -1.06 0.46 13.62
N ASP A 55 -0.48 1.53 14.14
CA ASP A 55 0.72 1.49 14.99
C ASP A 55 0.55 0.69 16.29
N GLU A 56 -0.68 0.40 16.71
CA GLU A 56 -0.96 -0.47 17.84
C GLU A 56 -0.45 -1.91 17.66
N LEU A 57 -0.11 -2.32 16.44
CA LEU A 57 0.53 -3.61 16.18
C LEU A 57 2.04 -3.59 16.49
N ILE A 58 2.68 -2.42 16.56
CA ILE A 58 4.12 -2.31 16.80
C ILE A 58 4.45 -2.80 18.22
N GLY A 59 5.41 -3.73 18.32
CA GLY A 59 5.80 -4.39 19.57
C GLY A 59 4.95 -5.60 19.94
N VAL A 60 3.82 -5.84 19.26
CA VAL A 60 2.99 -7.04 19.47
C VAL A 60 3.59 -8.21 18.69
N THR A 61 3.77 -9.36 19.35
CA THR A 61 4.18 -10.62 18.68
C THR A 61 5.44 -10.51 17.79
N GLY A 62 6.38 -9.62 18.13
CA GLY A 62 7.60 -9.41 17.35
C GLY A 62 7.44 -8.52 16.11
N ILE A 63 6.34 -7.79 15.97
CA ILE A 63 6.15 -6.80 14.90
C ILE A 63 7.03 -5.58 15.18
N PHE A 64 8.06 -5.37 14.36
CA PHE A 64 8.97 -4.23 14.50
C PHE A 64 8.38 -2.92 13.95
N ALA A 65 7.73 -2.97 12.80
CA ALA A 65 7.13 -1.82 12.13
C ALA A 65 6.00 -2.28 11.21
N ILE A 66 5.14 -1.34 10.84
CA ILE A 66 4.11 -1.54 9.82
C ILE A 66 4.44 -0.74 8.56
N ASP A 67 3.97 -1.21 7.41
CA ASP A 67 3.94 -0.41 6.19
C ASP A 67 2.69 0.49 6.23
N PRO A 68 2.84 1.82 6.37
CA PRO A 68 1.70 2.72 6.52
C PRO A 68 0.80 2.77 5.28
N SER A 69 1.28 2.33 4.10
CA SER A 69 0.49 2.23 2.88
C SER A 69 -0.48 1.03 2.87
N LYS A 70 -0.28 0.06 3.76
CA LYS A 70 -1.14 -1.13 3.88
C LYS A 70 -2.26 -0.88 4.88
N LEU A 71 -3.47 -1.23 4.46
CA LEU A 71 -4.67 -1.19 5.30
C LEU A 71 -5.05 -2.63 5.66
N ILE A 72 -5.03 -2.94 6.96
CA ILE A 72 -5.47 -4.23 7.48
C ILE A 72 -6.81 -3.97 8.15
N ILE A 73 -7.89 -4.54 7.59
CA ILE A 73 -9.25 -4.24 8.01
C ILE A 73 -9.88 -5.54 8.55
N ARG A 74 -10.45 -5.46 9.75
CA ARG A 74 -11.29 -6.52 10.32
C ARG A 74 -12.75 -6.19 10.03
N VAL A 75 -13.49 -7.18 9.52
CA VAL A 75 -14.89 -7.05 9.06
C VAL A 75 -15.85 -8.02 9.74
N ASN A 76 -15.37 -8.84 10.67
CA ASN A 76 -16.16 -9.93 11.25
C ASN A 76 -17.41 -9.45 12.01
N ASP A 77 -17.45 -8.19 12.46
CA ASP A 77 -18.59 -7.63 13.20
C ASP A 77 -19.73 -7.14 12.27
N ILE A 78 -19.53 -7.19 10.95
CA ILE A 78 -20.56 -6.82 9.94
C ILE A 78 -21.07 -8.03 9.13
N GLY A 79 -20.74 -9.26 9.54
CA GLY A 79 -21.23 -10.48 8.90
C GLY A 79 -20.53 -10.84 7.58
N LEU A 80 -19.29 -10.34 7.38
CA LEU A 80 -18.37 -10.74 6.31
C LEU A 80 -17.22 -11.61 6.84
#